data_AF-A0A3N5JZ05-F1
#
_entry.id   AF-A0A3N5JZ05-F1
#
_cell.length_a   1.000
_cell.length_b   1.000
_cell.length_c   1.000
_cell.angle_alpha   90.00
_cell.angle_beta   90.00
_cell.angle_gamma   90.00
#
_symmetry.space_group_name_H-M   'P 1'
#
loop_
_entity.id
_entity.type
_entity.pdbx_description
1 polymer ?
#
loop_
_entity_poly.entity_id
_entity_poly.type
_entity_poly.pdbx_seq_one_letter_code
_entity_poly.pdbx_strand_id
1 'polypeptide(L)' 'MRKLTEESEGIPRDLVEGIKLYPVGLGGNTSILLNPDRARPVFHLNAESVDVAVAQQLANEYESKIKKWIDGEQQQEP' A
#
# COMPACT_ATOMS: atom_id res chain seq x y z
N MET A 1 8.35 -1.20 -3.90
CA MET A 1 8.26 -1.72 -2.52
C MET A 1 9.03 -0.89 -1.49
N ARG A 2 10.29 -0.48 -1.74
CA ARG A 2 11.10 0.31 -0.78
C ARG A 2 10.38 1.52 -0.14
N LYS A 3 9.70 2.34 -0.95
CA LYS A 3 8.95 3.52 -0.47
C LYS A 3 7.87 3.17 0.57
N LEU A 4 7.14 2.08 0.34
CA LEU A 4 6.13 1.60 1.28
C LEU A 4 6.79 1.15 2.60
N THR A 5 7.94 0.48 2.53
CA THR A 5 8.70 0.05 3.71
C THR A 5 9.21 1.22 4.55
N GLU A 6 9.68 2.29 3.89
CA GLU A 6 10.15 3.53 4.52
C GLU A 6 8.99 4.29 5.19
N GLU A 7 7.87 4.48 4.48
CA GLU A 7 6.73 5.22 5.02
C GLU A 7 6.01 4.46 6.14
N SER A 8 6.03 3.13 6.10
CA SER A 8 5.38 2.29 7.10
C SER A 8 6.26 1.98 8.32
N GLU A 9 7.35 2.72 8.53
CA GLU A 9 8.22 2.50 9.68
C GLU A 9 7.46 2.72 10.99
N GLY A 10 7.56 1.77 11.93
CA GLY A 10 6.82 1.80 13.19
C GLY A 10 5.36 1.34 13.11
N ILE A 11 4.84 1.00 11.92
CA ILE A 11 3.51 0.41 11.75
C ILE A 11 3.64 -1.12 11.74
N PRO A 12 2.78 -1.88 12.46
CA PRO A 12 2.77 -3.33 12.37
C PRO A 12 2.56 -3.80 10.92
N ARG A 13 3.39 -4.74 10.48
CA ARG A 13 3.38 -5.23 9.11
C ARG A 13 3.80 -6.69 8.97
N ASP A 14 3.22 -7.35 7.98
CA ASP A 14 3.63 -8.67 7.52
C ASP A 14 4.26 -8.59 6.12
N LEU A 15 5.33 -9.36 5.92
CA LEU A 15 6.05 -9.43 4.64
C LEU A 15 5.68 -10.74 3.91
N VAL A 16 4.46 -10.83 3.38
CA VAL A 16 3.95 -12.04 2.69
C VAL A 16 3.82 -11.76 1.20
N GLU A 17 4.85 -12.14 0.44
CA GLU A 17 4.98 -11.90 -1.02
C GLU A 17 4.81 -10.43 -1.46
N GLY A 18 4.76 -9.52 -0.49
CA GLY A 18 4.41 -8.12 -0.60
C GLY A 18 4.50 -7.51 0.80
N ILE A 19 3.74 -6.44 1.06
CA ILE A 19 3.69 -5.81 2.38
C ILE A 19 2.23 -5.64 2.78
N LYS A 20 1.82 -6.33 3.85
CA LYS A 20 0.52 -6.11 4.52
C LYS A 20 0.76 -5.18 5.70
N LEU A 21 0.07 -4.05 5.76
CA LEU A 21 0.13 -3.09 6.86
C LEU A 21 -1.16 -3.13 7.67
N TYR A 22 -1.05 -2.86 8.97
CA TYR A 22 -2.16 -2.73 9.89
C TYR A 22 -2.22 -1.30 10.43
N PRO A 23 -3.02 -0.40 9.82
CA PRO A 23 -3.07 0.99 10.21
C PRO A 23 -3.52 1.18 11.66
N VAL A 24 -2.73 1.93 12.43
CA VAL A 24 -3.07 2.25 13.82
C VAL A 24 -4.28 3.20 13.85
N GLY A 25 -5.26 2.92 14.71
CA GLY A 25 -6.44 3.78 14.88
C GLY A 25 -7.62 3.48 13.95
N LEU A 26 -7.50 2.53 13.01
CA LEU A 26 -8.61 2.10 12.13
C LEU A 26 -9.26 0.76 12.54
N GLY A 27 -8.92 0.24 13.73
CA GLY A 27 -9.45 -1.01 14.28
C GLY A 27 -8.70 -2.27 13.82
N GLY A 28 -8.77 -3.34 14.63
CA GLY A 28 -7.96 -4.56 14.45
C GLY A 28 -8.30 -5.43 13.23
N ASN A 29 -9.37 -5.10 12.51
CA ASN A 29 -9.81 -5.78 11.29
C ASN A 29 -9.56 -4.94 10.02
N THR A 30 -8.75 -3.89 10.12
CA THR A 30 -8.39 -3.03 8.98
C THR A 30 -6.96 -3.31 8.54
N SER A 31 -6.76 -3.53 7.25
CA SER A 31 -5.42 -3.75 6.68
C SER A 31 -5.33 -3.35 5.21
N ILE A 32 -4.12 -3.14 4.75
CA ILE A 32 -3.81 -2.91 3.34
C ILE A 32 -2.67 -3.84 2.91
N LEU A 33 -2.86 -4.60 1.83
CA LEU A 33 -1.82 -5.44 1.23
C LEU A 33 -1.44 -4.85 -0.13
N LEU A 34 -0.15 -4.51 -0.27
CA LEU A 34 0.46 -4.20 -1.57
C LEU A 34 1.34 -5.38 -2.01
N ASN A 35 1.02 -5.96 -3.16
CA ASN A 35 1.78 -7.07 -3.74
C ASN A 35 2.14 -6.76 -5.21
N PRO A 36 3.43 -6.74 -5.59
CA PRO A 36 3.82 -6.68 -6.99
C PRO A 36 3.43 -7.97 -7.73
N ASP A 37 2.80 -7.84 -8.90
CA ASP A 37 2.53 -8.99 -9.75
C ASP A 37 3.85 -9.55 -10.32
N ARG A 38 4.06 -10.87 -10.20
CA ARG A 38 5.29 -11.54 -10.67
C ARG A 38 5.35 -11.71 -12.19
N ALA A 39 4.22 -11.65 -12.88
CA ALA A 39 4.10 -11.90 -14.32
C ALA A 39 3.81 -10.63 -15.13
N ARG A 40 3.28 -9.58 -14.49
CA ARG A 40 2.87 -8.34 -15.13
C ARG A 40 3.49 -7.13 -14.43
N PRO A 41 3.76 -6.02 -15.13
CA PRO A 41 4.26 -4.79 -14.53
C PRO A 41 3.13 -4.01 -13.84
N VAL A 42 2.42 -4.65 -12.90
CA VAL A 42 1.31 -4.05 -12.15
C VAL A 42 1.46 -4.34 -10.67
N PHE A 43 0.91 -3.47 -9.83
CA PHE A 43 0.77 -3.70 -8.40
C PHE A 43 -0.68 -4.05 -8.08
N HIS A 44 -0.87 -5.09 -7.25
CA HIS A 44 -2.16 -5.40 -6.65
C HIS A 44 -2.28 -4.73 -5.29
N LEU A 45 -3.38 -4.04 -5.08
CA LEU A 45 -3.72 -3.39 -3.82
C LEU A 45 -5.02 -3.97 -3.29
N ASN A 46 -4.99 -4.54 -2.09
CA ASN A 46 -6.18 -5.05 -1.40
C ASN A 46 -6.36 -4.33 -0.07
N ALA A 47 -7.49 -3.65 0.09
CA ALA A 47 -7.89 -3.02 1.35
C ALA A 47 -8.99 -3.84 2.01
N GLU A 48 -8.81 -4.16 3.28
CA GLU A 48 -9.78 -4.89 4.10
C GLU A 48 -10.19 -4.00 5.27
N SER A 49 -11.49 -3.93 5.55
CA SER A 49 -12.04 -3.36 6.79
C SER A 49 -13.45 -3.89 7.01
N VAL A 50 -13.96 -3.79 8.23
CA VAL A 50 -15.37 -4.06 8.53
C VAL A 50 -16.30 -2.97 7.97
N ASP A 51 -15.76 -1.77 7.72
CA ASP A 51 -16.47 -0.67 7.08
C ASP A 51 -16.00 -0.51 5.63
N VAL A 52 -16.95 -0.64 4.69
CA VAL A 52 -16.68 -0.52 3.26
C VAL A 52 -16.14 0.87 2.88
N ALA A 53 -16.59 1.93 3.56
CA ALA A 53 -16.13 3.28 3.30
C ALA A 53 -14.66 3.44 3.70
N VAL A 54 -14.27 2.85 4.83
CA VAL A 54 -12.88 2.84 5.31
C VAL A 54 -11.99 2.03 4.36
N ALA A 55 -12.42 0.85 3.93
CA ALA A 55 -11.67 0.03 2.98
C ALA A 55 -11.46 0.78 1.66
N GLN A 56 -12.51 1.42 1.12
CA GLN A 56 -12.42 2.19 -0.12
C GLN A 56 -11.51 3.42 0.03
N GLN A 57 -11.61 4.15 1.15
CA GLN A 57 -10.74 5.28 1.43
C GLN A 57 -9.27 4.85 1.47
N LEU A 58 -8.98 3.74 2.16
CA LEU A 58 -7.62 3.20 2.29
C LEU A 58 -7.06 2.79 0.93
N ALA A 59 -7.87 2.14 0.08
CA ALA A 59 -7.47 1.79 -1.28
C ALA A 59 -7.12 3.04 -2.11
N ASN A 60 -7.96 4.08 -2.07
CA ASN A 60 -7.74 5.32 -2.82
C ASN A 60 -6.49 6.07 -2.35
N GLU A 61 -6.24 6.10 -1.04
CA GLU A 61 -5.06 6.74 -0.46
C GLU A 61 -3.77 6.07 -0.96
N TYR A 62 -3.69 4.74 -0.84
CA TYR A 62 -2.50 4.00 -1.24
C TYR A 62 -2.33 3.96 -2.76
N GLU A 63 -3.41 3.92 -3.54
CA GLU A 63 -3.33 4.08 -5.00
C GLU A 63 -2.69 5.43 -5.36
N SER A 64 -3.12 6.52 -4.71
CA SER A 64 -2.57 7.86 -4.92
C SER A 64 -1.09 7.96 -4.54
N LYS A 65 -0.67 7.32 -3.44
CA LYS A 65 0.74 7.25 -3.03
C LYS A 65 1.58 6.52 -4.08
N ILE A 66 1.11 5.37 -4.55
CA ILE A 66 1.80 4.57 -5.56
C ILE A 66 1.96 5.35 -6.86
N LYS A 67 0.89 6.00 -7.35
CA LYS A 67 0.96 6.86 -8.54
C LYS A 67 2.01 7.96 -8.37
N LYS A 68 2.01 8.67 -7.24
CA LYS A 68 3.02 9.70 -6.94
C LYS A 68 4.45 9.16 -6.93
N TRP A 69 4.68 7.95 -6.41
CA TRP A 69 6.01 7.35 -6.42
C TRP A 69 6.45 6.99 -7.84
N ILE A 70 5.56 6.42 -8.66
CA ILE A 70 5.84 6.08 -10.05
C ILE A 70 6.11 7.34 -10.89
N ASP A 71 5.23 8.34 -10.79
CA ASP A 71 5.32 9.58 -11.57
C ASP A 71 6.49 10.45 -11.11
N GLY A 72 6.77 10.48 -9.80
CA GLY A 72 7.90 11.21 -9.23
C GLY A 72 9.27 10.62 -9.56
N GLU A 73 9.35 9.34 -9.95
CA GLU A 73 10.58 8.72 -10.45
C GLU A 73 10.87 9.09 -11.92
N GLN A 74 9.88 9.53 -12.71
CA GLN A 74 10.08 9.92 -14.12
C GLN A 74 10.79 11.27 -14.32
N GLN A 75 11.04 12.03 -13.25
CA GLN A 75 11.74 13.33 -13.31
C GLN A 75 13.22 13.23 -12.87
N GLN A 76 13.74 12.01 -12.70
CA GLN A 76 15.13 11.75 -12.30
C GLN A 76 15.80 10.74 -13.26
N GLU A 77 15.80 11.02 -14.56
CA GLU A 77 16.80 10.43 -15.47
C GLU A 77 17.62 11.58 -16.10
N PRO A 78 18.97 11.57 -15.98
CA PRO A 78 19.85 12.57 -16.58
C PRO A 78 19.99 12.44 -18.10
#